data_AF-A0A516GDI2-F1
#
_entry.id   AF-A0A516GDI2-F1
#
_cell.length_a   1.000
_cell.length_b   1.000
_cell.length_c   1.000
_cell.angle_alpha   90.00
_cell.angle_beta   90.00
_cell.angle_gamma   90.00
#
_symmetry.space_group_name_H-M   'P 1'
#
loop_
_entity.id
_entity.type
_entity.pdbx_description
1 polymer ?
#
loop_
_entity_poly.entity_id
_entity_poly.type
_entity_poly.pdbx_seq_one_letter_code
_entity_poly.pdbx_strand_id
1 'polypeptide(L)' 'MKATIDSGGRLLLPKSLRDALGLGPGSTVDVSRYGSGVQITPGGRTARLERTEDGRLVATSETVVTDDVMFGLIDSGRR' A
#
# COMPACT_ATOMS: atom_id res chain seq x y z
N MET A 1 12.46 -7.98 -11.06
CA MET A 1 11.75 -9.25 -10.77
C MET A 1 10.68 -9.45 -11.85
N LYS A 2 10.37 -10.69 -12.25
CA LYS A 2 9.33 -11.00 -13.24
C LYS A 2 8.30 -11.94 -12.61
N ALA A 3 7.03 -11.79 -12.97
CA ALA A 3 5.94 -12.67 -12.59
C ALA A 3 5.06 -12.93 -13.81
N THR A 4 4.43 -14.10 -13.86
CA THR A 4 3.52 -14.51 -14.94
C THR A 4 2.08 -14.47 -14.45
N ILE A 5 1.17 -14.20 -15.37
CA ILE A 5 -0.27 -14.32 -15.13
C ILE A 5 -0.65 -15.80 -15.29
N ASP A 6 -1.42 -16.34 -14.35
CA ASP A 6 -1.90 -17.72 -14.42
C ASP A 6 -3.07 -17.88 -15.41
N SER A 7 -3.54 -19.12 -15.61
CA SER A 7 -4.66 -19.41 -16.51
C SER A 7 -5.98 -18.77 -16.09
N GLY A 8 -6.11 -18.34 -14.83
CA GLY A 8 -7.27 -17.63 -14.31
C GLY A 8 -7.17 -16.11 -14.45
N GLY A 9 -6.11 -15.59 -15.09
CA GLY A 9 -5.90 -14.15 -15.25
C GLY A 9 -5.37 -13.46 -13.99
N ARG A 10 -4.87 -14.21 -13.00
CA ARG A 10 -4.37 -13.65 -11.74
C ARG A 10 -2.86 -13.45 -11.78
N LEU A 11 -2.39 -12.37 -11.13
CA LEU A 11 -0.98 -12.12 -10.90
C LEU A 11 -0.63 -12.48 -9.45
N LEU A 12 0.30 -13.41 -9.25
CA LEU A 12 0.81 -13.71 -7.92
C LEU A 12 1.92 -12.70 -7.55
N LEU A 13 1.67 -11.87 -6.54
CA LEU A 13 2.70 -10.99 -6.01
C LEU A 13 3.76 -11.80 -5.25
N PRO A 14 5.06 -11.61 -5.57
CA PRO A 14 6.17 -12.21 -4.85
C PRO A 14 6.08 -11.94 -3.33
N LYS A 15 6.42 -12.94 -2.51
CA LYS A 15 6.27 -12.87 -1.04
C LYS A 15 6.93 -11.63 -0.45
N SER A 16 8.17 -11.32 -0.85
CA SER A 16 8.91 -10.15 -0.36
C SER A 16 8.17 -8.83 -0.61
N LEU A 17 7.45 -8.72 -1.73
CA LEU A 17 6.70 -7.51 -2.06
C LEU A 17 5.38 -7.43 -1.28
N ARG A 18 4.73 -8.57 -1.06
CA ARG A 18 3.55 -8.65 -0.19
C ARG A 18 3.88 -8.26 1.25
N ASP A 19 4.96 -8.83 1.79
CA ASP A 19 5.39 -8.57 3.16
C ASP A 19 5.77 -7.08 3.34
N ALA A 20 6.53 -6.49 2.40
CA ALA A 20 6.92 -5.08 2.45
C ALA A 20 5.74 -4.10 2.32
N LEU A 21 4.65 -4.50 1.66
CA LEU A 21 3.44 -3.68 1.47
C LEU A 21 2.31 -4.05 2.44
N GLY A 22 2.53 -4.97 3.39
CA GLY A 22 1.51 -5.42 4.33
C GLY A 22 0.31 -6.13 3.67
N LEU A 23 0.49 -6.72 2.49
CA LEU A 23 -0.57 -7.38 1.72
C LEU A 23 -0.77 -8.84 2.18
N GLY A 24 -1.66 -9.01 3.15
CA GLY A 24 -2.05 -10.30 3.71
C GLY A 24 -3.25 -10.96 3.00
N PRO A 25 -3.57 -12.20 3.36
CA PRO A 25 -4.83 -12.83 2.94
C PRO A 25 -6.03 -11.98 3.37
N GLY A 26 -6.95 -11.70 2.44
CA GLY A 26 -8.14 -10.88 2.68
C GLY A 26 -7.91 -9.36 2.61
N SER A 27 -6.67 -8.89 2.43
CA SER A 27 -6.40 -7.47 2.18
C SER A 27 -7.07 -7.00 0.88
N THR A 28 -7.75 -5.86 0.94
CA THR A 28 -8.24 -5.15 -0.24
C THR A 28 -7.08 -4.41 -0.90
N VAL A 29 -7.12 -4.24 -2.22
CA VAL A 29 -6.17 -3.40 -2.97
C VAL A 29 -6.93 -2.46 -3.89
N ASP A 30 -6.42 -1.24 -4.02
CA ASP A 30 -6.84 -0.34 -5.09
C ASP A 30 -5.97 -0.61 -6.32
N VAL A 31 -6.62 -0.84 -7.45
CA VAL A 31 -5.96 -1.18 -8.72
C VAL A 31 -6.30 -0.11 -9.74
N SER A 32 -5.27 0.53 -10.29
CA SER A 32 -5.42 1.61 -11.26
C SER A 32 -4.39 1.50 -12.37
N ARG A 33 -4.62 2.25 -13.46
CA ARG A 33 -3.65 2.38 -14.55
C ARG A 33 -2.71 3.55 -14.27
N TYR A 34 -1.41 3.31 -14.38
CA TYR A 34 -0.39 4.36 -14.24
C TYR A 34 0.56 4.30 -15.45
N GLY A 35 0.38 5.22 -16.39
CA GLY A 35 1.09 5.22 -17.67
C GLY A 35 0.82 3.95 -18.48
N SER A 36 1.88 3.21 -18.81
CA SER A 36 1.82 1.92 -19.49
C SER A 36 1.68 0.72 -18.53
N GLY A 37 1.64 0.97 -17.21
CA GLY A 37 1.62 -0.06 -16.19
C GLY A 37 0.31 -0.14 -15.40
N VAL A 38 0.24 -1.16 -14.54
CA VAL A 38 -0.77 -1.32 -13.50
C VAL A 38 -0.14 -0.88 -12.18
N GLN A 39 -0.82 0.00 -11.45
CA GLN A 39 -0.49 0.35 -10.09
C GLN A 39 -1.41 -0.40 -9.14
N ILE A 40 -0.82 -1.04 -8.14
CA ILE A 40 -1.52 -1.73 -7.07
C ILE A 40 -1.08 -1.05 -5.78
N THR A 41 -2.03 -0.49 -5.05
CA THR A 41 -1.80 0.08 -3.72
C THR A 41 -2.62 -0.71 -2.70
N PRO A 42 -2.11 -0.90 -1.47
CA PRO A 42 -2.94 -1.39 -0.37
C PRO A 42 -4.26 -0.60 -0.34
N GLY A 43 -5.37 -1.33 -0.39
CA GLY A 43 -6.70 -0.79 -0.61
C GLY A 43 -7.34 -0.40 0.70
N GLY A 44 -8.21 0.60 0.59
CA GLY A 44 -8.80 1.27 1.74
C GLY A 44 -8.18 2.64 1.91
N ARG A 45 -9.03 3.67 1.89
CA ARG A 45 -8.71 4.94 2.52
C ARG A 45 -8.62 4.68 4.00
N THR A 46 -7.49 4.18 4.46
CA THR A 46 -7.32 3.97 5.89
C THR A 46 -7.30 5.31 6.58
N ALA A 47 -6.74 6.34 5.93
CA ALA A 47 -6.70 7.69 6.44
C ALA A 47 -7.71 8.62 5.72
N ARG A 48 -8.48 9.36 6.51
CA ARG A 48 -9.28 10.50 6.05
C ARG A 48 -8.54 11.79 6.40
N LEU A 49 -8.50 12.75 5.48
CA LEU A 49 -8.03 14.09 5.83
C LEU A 49 -9.13 14.83 6.59
N GLU A 50 -8.79 15.27 7.79
CA GLU A 50 -9.66 16.05 8.65
C GLU A 50 -8.94 17.33 9.08
N ARG A 51 -9.71 18.40 9.30
CA ARG A 51 -9.18 19.62 9.92
C ARG A 51 -9.32 19.49 11.43
N THR A 52 -8.22 19.73 12.14
CA THR A 52 -8.27 19.93 13.60
C THR A 52 -9.02 21.22 13.93
N GLU A 53 -9.41 21.40 15.19
CA GLU A 53 -10.04 22.64 15.67
C GLU A 53 -9.16 23.88 15.39
N ASP A 54 -7.83 23.73 15.49
CA ASP A 54 -6.84 24.77 15.14
C ASP A 54 -6.61 24.95 13.62
N GLY A 55 -7.35 24.23 12.77
CA GLY A 55 -7.30 24.35 11.32
C GLY A 55 -6.16 23.61 10.60
N ARG A 56 -5.37 22.78 11.29
CA ARG A 56 -4.35 21.93 10.66
C ARG A 56 -5.00 20.76 9.95
N LEU A 57 -4.48 20.37 8.78
CA LEU A 57 -4.88 19.12 8.13
C LEU A 57 -4.12 17.95 8.74
N VAL A 58 -4.88 16.95 9.21
CA VAL A 58 -4.36 15.69 9.75
C VAL A 58 -4.97 14.53 9.01
N ALA A 59 -4.22 13.44 8.89
CA ALA A 59 -4.69 12.19 8.30
C ALA A 59 -5.13 11.25 9.44
N THR A 60 -6.44 11.05 9.61
CA THR A 60 -7.04 10.25 10.67
C THR A 60 -7.29 8.83 10.17
N SER A 61 -6.71 7.82 10.83
CA SER A 61 -6.78 6.42 10.38
C SER A 61 -6.94 5.43 11.53
N GLU A 62 -7.60 4.31 11.27
CA GLU A 62 -7.59 3.12 12.14
C GLU A 62 -6.41 2.18 11.85
N THR A 63 -5.59 2.46 10.83
CA THR A 63 -4.39 1.65 10.54
C THR A 63 -3.38 1.83 11.65
N VAL A 64 -3.05 0.72 12.31
CA VAL A 64 -1.91 0.64 13.22
C VAL A 64 -0.62 0.83 12.41
N VAL A 65 0.12 1.89 12.73
CA VAL A 65 1.45 2.15 12.19
C VAL A 65 2.46 1.64 13.20
N THR A 66 3.26 0.65 12.81
CA THR A 66 4.33 0.08 13.64
C THR A 66 5.69 0.64 13.26
N ASP A 67 6.68 0.46 14.13
CA ASP A 67 8.06 0.86 13.89
C ASP A 67 8.63 0.22 12.62
N ASP A 68 8.37 -1.08 12.40
CA ASP A 68 8.82 -1.79 11.19
C ASP A 68 8.30 -1.15 9.90
N VAL A 69 7.03 -0.72 9.89
CA VAL A 69 6.41 -0.02 8.75
C VAL A 69 7.10 1.32 8.52
N MET A 70 7.35 2.08 9.58
CA MET A 70 7.99 3.40 9.50
C MET A 70 9.44 3.30 9.02
N PHE A 71 10.21 2.34 9.54
CA PHE A 71 11.59 2.12 9.11
C PHE A 71 11.65 1.68 7.64
N GLY A 72 10.76 0.77 7.22
CA GLY A 72 10.67 0.37 5.82
C GLY A 72 10.40 1.53 4.87
N LEU A 73 9.53 2.47 5.25
CA LEU A 73 9.23 3.66 4.47
C LEU A 73 10.41 4.63 4.38
N ILE A 74 11.08 4.92 5.51
CA ILE A 74 12.25 5.81 5.54
C ILE A 74 13.38 5.27 4.66
N ASP A 75 13.66 3.97 4.76
CA ASP A 75 14.73 3.34 3.99
C ASP A 75 14.44 3.30 2.50
N SER A 76 13.16 3.20 2.10
CA SER A 76 12.76 3.23 0.69
C SER A 76 13.09 4.54 -0.03
N GLY A 77 13.10 5.67 0.70
CA GLY A 77 13.38 7.01 0.17
C GLY A 77 14.86 7.40 0.12
N ARG A 78 15.76 6.57 0.66
CA ARG A 78 17.21 6.83 0.73
C ARG A 78 18.02 6.33 -0.49
N ARG A 79 17.37 6.16 -1.64
CA ARG A 79 18.03 5.69 -2.89
C ARG A 79 18.19 6.80 -3.90
#